data_AF-K1XGA9-F1
#
_entry.id   AF-K1XGA9-F1
#
_cell.length_a   1.000
_cell.length_b   1.000
_cell.length_c   1.000
_cell.angle_alpha   90.00
_cell.angle_beta   90.00
_cell.angle_gamma   90.00
#
_symmetry.space_group_name_H-M   'P 1'
#
loop_
_entity.id
_entity.type
_entity.pdbx_description
1 polymer ?
#
loop_
_entity_poly.entity_id
_entity_poly.type
_entity_poly.pdbx_seq_one_letter_code
_entity_poly.pdbx_strand_id
1 'polypeptide(L)'
;MTKYIISFLIIFSSLVPGVFAEDMAPLGTYEFYKQSVENFCQSTDTHLWSDWQNDSLVRTNTVEYADISKENSGDTKYKEFLVKIKSDPSRIDMINLTNPAPNFLDKAGFVYKETMGTVYACAVLNAKVKIIKSLLDNVTIAKSNIKQGLEKQRNMLTKQIDNKFCRNISEGTQELSIKKILLDNTTYQYCNYRQYLYYLDYASRNNLDLYFKSKNIPNGTTDSSLLKETDGTATYIKYQNEHIRREITHVKEIFPQAMVAYTEFERTYASHIILELILQDYIDLRSTLKQLLNPIGQVIYKISNCQSTGK
;
A
#
# COMPACT_ATOMS: atom_id res chain seq x y z
N MET A 1 38.59 -17.08 -15.75
CA MET A 1 38.33 -16.02 -16.75
C MET A 1 36.92 -15.51 -16.48
N THR A 2 36.78 -14.82 -15.35
CA THR A 2 35.51 -14.66 -14.63
C THR A 2 35.63 -13.37 -13.84
N LYS A 3 35.14 -12.23 -14.36
CA LYS A 3 35.00 -10.97 -13.59
C LYS A 3 34.20 -9.82 -14.23
N TYR A 4 33.55 -9.99 -15.40
CA TYR A 4 32.90 -8.86 -16.09
C TYR A 4 31.46 -9.09 -16.57
N ILE A 5 30.64 -9.89 -15.87
CA ILE A 5 29.21 -10.06 -16.23
C ILE A 5 28.26 -9.36 -15.23
N ILE A 6 28.73 -8.99 -14.03
CA ILE A 6 27.85 -8.41 -12.99
C ILE A 6 27.66 -6.89 -13.14
N SER A 7 28.46 -6.21 -13.97
CA SER A 7 28.37 -4.74 -14.12
C SER A 7 27.43 -4.26 -15.24
N PHE A 8 26.81 -5.16 -16.00
CA PHE A 8 25.98 -4.79 -17.16
C PHE A 8 24.46 -4.78 -16.88
N LEU A 9 24.03 -5.25 -15.70
CA LEU A 9 22.61 -5.35 -15.34
C LEU A 9 22.07 -4.16 -14.53
N ILE A 10 22.92 -3.17 -14.19
CA ILE A 10 22.53 -1.97 -13.42
C ILE A 10 22.42 -0.72 -14.33
N ILE A 11 22.79 -0.81 -15.61
CA ILE A 11 22.78 0.34 -16.53
C ILE A 11 21.53 0.36 -17.43
N PHE A 12 20.72 -0.71 -17.46
CA PHE A 12 19.49 -0.74 -18.26
C PHE A 12 18.23 -0.20 -17.56
N SER A 13 18.33 0.19 -16.28
CA SER A 13 17.22 0.83 -15.54
C SER A 13 17.25 2.37 -15.58
N SER A 14 18.24 3.00 -16.21
CA SER A 14 18.35 4.45 -16.36
C SER A 14 18.02 4.99 -17.76
N LEU A 15 17.57 4.12 -18.68
CA LEU A 15 17.27 4.48 -20.07
C LEU A 15 15.87 4.00 -20.49
N VAL A 16 14.85 4.30 -19.68
CA VAL A 16 13.49 4.46 -20.20
C VAL A 16 13.21 5.97 -20.22
N PRO A 17 13.34 6.64 -21.37
CA PRO A 17 12.87 8.01 -21.54
C PRO A 17 11.34 8.00 -21.40
N GLY A 18 10.81 8.82 -20.48
CA GLY A 18 9.43 9.33 -20.53
C GLY A 18 8.29 8.31 -20.64
N VAL A 19 8.00 7.55 -19.58
CA VAL A 19 6.68 6.86 -19.45
C VAL A 19 5.61 7.77 -18.83
N PHE A 20 6.02 8.90 -18.27
CA PHE A 20 5.10 9.93 -17.82
C PHE A 20 5.34 11.19 -18.64
N ALA A 21 4.31 11.63 -19.34
CA ALA A 21 4.27 12.80 -20.18
C ALA A 21 5.14 13.94 -19.63
N GLU A 22 6.02 14.40 -20.52
CA GLU A 22 6.67 15.71 -20.51
C GLU A 22 5.63 16.81 -20.29
N ASP A 23 6.00 17.85 -19.54
CA ASP A 23 5.17 18.95 -19.08
C ASP A 23 4.17 19.48 -20.14
N MET A 24 2.92 19.01 -20.11
CA MET A 24 1.85 19.58 -20.93
C MET A 24 1.16 20.73 -20.19
N ALA A 25 0.95 21.83 -20.94
CA ALA A 25 0.40 23.10 -20.48
C ALA A 25 -0.99 22.94 -19.81
N PRO A 26 -1.27 23.67 -18.72
CA PRO A 26 -2.42 23.39 -17.88
C PRO A 26 -3.68 24.08 -18.41
N LEU A 27 -4.73 23.31 -18.67
CA LEU A 27 -6.10 23.85 -18.74
C LEU A 27 -6.82 23.47 -17.45
N GLY A 28 -6.64 24.30 -16.42
CA GLY A 28 -6.85 23.90 -15.03
C GLY A 28 -8.29 23.92 -14.53
N THR A 29 -9.10 23.03 -15.09
CA THR A 29 -10.46 22.73 -14.64
C THR A 29 -10.57 21.27 -14.20
N TYR A 30 -11.59 20.96 -13.40
CA TYR A 30 -11.86 19.58 -12.96
C TYR A 30 -12.14 18.62 -14.12
N GLU A 31 -12.82 19.09 -15.18
CA GLU A 31 -13.09 18.26 -16.36
C GLU A 31 -11.81 17.94 -17.14
N PHE A 32 -10.85 18.86 -17.20
CA PHE A 32 -9.54 18.58 -17.80
C PHE A 32 -8.77 17.53 -17.01
N TYR A 33 -8.85 17.54 -15.67
CA TYR A 33 -8.30 16.46 -14.85
C TYR A 33 -8.89 15.11 -15.25
N LYS A 34 -10.22 15.00 -15.36
CA LYS A 34 -10.87 13.74 -15.77
C LYS A 34 -10.42 13.30 -17.16
N GLN A 35 -10.42 14.22 -18.12
CA GLN A 35 -9.98 13.95 -19.47
C GLN A 35 -8.50 13.52 -19.51
N SER A 36 -7.66 14.10 -18.65
CA SER A 36 -6.25 13.70 -18.54
C SER A 36 -6.11 12.30 -17.95
N VAL A 37 -6.95 11.92 -16.98
CA VAL A 37 -6.97 10.55 -16.46
C VAL A 37 -7.41 9.56 -17.55
N GLU A 38 -8.45 9.89 -18.30
CA GLU A 38 -8.92 9.06 -19.41
C GLU A 38 -7.82 8.89 -20.49
N ASN A 39 -7.22 10.00 -20.94
CA ASN A 39 -6.25 10.01 -22.02
C ASN A 39 -4.88 9.41 -21.64
N PHE A 40 -4.41 9.62 -20.41
CA PHE A 40 -3.04 9.26 -20.02
C PHE A 40 -2.96 8.12 -19.02
N CYS A 41 -4.00 7.91 -18.21
CA CYS A 41 -4.00 6.82 -17.22
C CYS A 41 -4.81 5.60 -17.71
N GLN A 42 -5.86 5.80 -18.50
CA GLN A 42 -6.77 4.74 -18.97
C GLN A 42 -6.62 4.36 -20.45
N SER A 43 -5.87 5.13 -21.26
CA SER A 43 -5.72 4.86 -22.69
C SER A 43 -5.22 3.43 -22.97
N THR A 44 -6.02 2.69 -23.73
CA THR A 44 -5.80 1.29 -24.10
C THR A 44 -4.71 1.09 -25.14
N ASP A 45 -4.39 2.13 -25.90
CA ASP A 45 -3.53 2.02 -27.09
C ASP A 45 -2.05 2.28 -26.79
N THR A 46 -1.72 2.79 -25.60
CA THR A 46 -0.36 3.29 -25.27
C THR A 46 0.24 2.77 -23.97
N HIS A 47 -0.52 2.15 -23.06
CA HIS A 47 -0.04 1.84 -21.71
C HIS A 47 -0.18 0.37 -21.32
N LEU A 48 0.92 -0.20 -20.82
CA LEU A 48 1.03 -1.61 -20.38
C LEU A 48 0.09 -1.99 -19.21
N TRP A 49 -0.56 -1.00 -18.58
CA TRP A 49 -1.43 -1.14 -17.42
C TRP A 49 -2.91 -0.85 -17.72
N SER A 50 -3.31 -0.72 -18.99
CA SER A 50 -4.70 -0.41 -19.39
C SER A 50 -5.73 -1.40 -18.81
N ASP A 51 -5.36 -2.67 -18.66
CA ASP A 51 -6.21 -3.74 -18.12
C ASP A 51 -6.16 -3.87 -16.60
N TRP A 52 -5.61 -2.89 -15.87
CA TRP A 52 -5.44 -2.98 -14.41
C TRP A 52 -6.77 -3.26 -13.66
N GLN A 53 -7.91 -2.84 -14.22
CA GLN A 53 -9.25 -3.12 -13.67
C GLN A 53 -9.60 -4.61 -13.71
N ASN A 54 -9.23 -5.29 -14.80
CA ASN A 54 -9.52 -6.71 -15.02
C ASN A 54 -8.80 -7.60 -14.00
N ASP A 55 -7.66 -7.13 -13.48
CA ASP A 55 -6.85 -7.82 -12.49
C ASP A 55 -6.68 -7.04 -11.18
N SER A 56 -7.62 -6.13 -10.86
CA SER A 56 -7.50 -5.32 -9.64
C SER A 56 -7.32 -6.17 -8.38
N LEU A 57 -6.33 -5.82 -7.57
CA LEU A 57 -6.03 -6.48 -6.28
C LEU A 57 -7.13 -6.26 -5.25
N VAL A 58 -7.92 -5.21 -5.44
CA VAL A 58 -9.04 -4.83 -4.58
C VAL A 58 -10.34 -4.94 -5.37
N ARG A 59 -11.42 -5.43 -4.77
CA ARG A 59 -12.71 -5.65 -5.45
C ARG A 59 -13.47 -4.36 -5.83
N THR A 60 -12.95 -3.19 -5.48
CA THR A 60 -13.61 -1.91 -5.78
C THR A 60 -12.91 -1.18 -6.92
N ASN A 61 -13.67 -0.32 -7.58
CA ASN A 61 -13.21 0.57 -8.65
C ASN A 61 -12.31 1.69 -8.08
N THR A 62 -11.84 2.56 -8.97
CA THR A 62 -10.99 3.72 -8.69
C THR A 62 -11.57 4.70 -7.69
N VAL A 63 -10.68 5.37 -6.95
CA VAL A 63 -11.05 6.60 -6.24
C VAL A 63 -11.42 7.69 -7.25
N GLU A 64 -12.51 8.39 -6.98
CA GLU A 64 -12.92 9.59 -7.69
C GLU A 64 -12.53 10.80 -6.84
N TYR A 65 -11.50 11.54 -7.26
CA TYR A 65 -11.04 12.72 -6.52
C TYR A 65 -12.05 13.87 -6.63
N ALA A 66 -12.20 14.61 -5.53
CA ALA A 66 -13.21 15.63 -5.36
C ALA A 66 -13.00 16.87 -6.24
N ASP A 67 -14.08 17.41 -6.80
CA ASP A 67 -14.05 18.75 -7.38
C ASP A 67 -13.98 19.79 -6.26
N ILE A 68 -12.97 20.67 -6.28
CA ILE A 68 -12.82 21.76 -5.31
C ILE A 68 -14.04 22.70 -5.29
N SER A 69 -14.79 22.78 -6.40
CA SER A 69 -16.02 23.59 -6.47
C SER A 69 -17.21 22.96 -5.70
N LYS A 70 -17.13 21.67 -5.34
CA LYS A 70 -18.20 20.89 -4.72
C LYS A 70 -17.71 20.08 -3.51
N GLU A 71 -17.04 20.74 -2.55
CA GLU A 71 -16.38 20.11 -1.39
C GLU A 71 -17.25 19.07 -0.66
N ASN A 72 -18.48 19.43 -0.27
CA ASN A 72 -19.36 18.51 0.48
C ASN A 72 -19.68 17.22 -0.28
N SER A 73 -19.80 17.29 -1.60
CA SER A 73 -20.00 16.09 -2.43
C SER A 73 -18.73 15.24 -2.51
N GLY A 74 -17.56 15.88 -2.47
CA GLY A 74 -16.26 15.22 -2.43
C GLY A 74 -16.04 14.42 -1.16
N ASP A 75 -16.34 15.00 0.00
CA ASP A 75 -16.19 14.33 1.29
C ASP A 75 -17.07 13.07 1.36
N THR A 76 -18.32 13.15 0.88
CA THR A 76 -19.21 11.98 0.77
C THR A 76 -18.61 10.89 -0.11
N LYS A 77 -18.11 11.25 -1.30
CA LYS A 77 -17.46 10.29 -2.22
C LYS A 77 -16.25 9.62 -1.57
N TYR A 78 -15.41 10.37 -0.86
CA TYR A 78 -14.26 9.82 -0.14
C TYR A 78 -14.68 8.84 0.95
N LYS A 79 -15.67 9.19 1.77
CA LYS A 79 -16.17 8.29 2.82
C LYS A 79 -16.76 7.00 2.25
N GLU A 80 -17.58 7.12 1.21
CA GLU A 80 -18.15 5.95 0.52
C GLU A 80 -17.06 5.04 -0.04
N PHE A 81 -16.02 5.62 -0.63
CA PHE A 81 -14.89 4.88 -1.15
C PHE A 81 -14.08 4.20 -0.03
N LEU A 82 -13.78 4.90 1.07
CA LEU A 82 -13.05 4.36 2.22
C LEU A 82 -13.78 3.17 2.84
N VAL A 83 -15.11 3.25 2.95
CA VAL A 83 -15.94 2.12 3.41
C VAL A 83 -15.80 0.91 2.47
N LYS A 84 -15.78 1.13 1.14
CA LYS A 84 -15.61 0.04 0.15
C LYS A 84 -14.25 -0.66 0.28
N ILE A 85 -13.20 0.06 0.66
CA ILE A 85 -11.87 -0.54 0.93
C ILE A 85 -11.67 -0.97 2.39
N LYS A 86 -12.70 -0.92 3.24
CA LYS A 86 -12.64 -1.22 4.68
C LYS A 86 -11.61 -0.37 5.45
N SER A 87 -11.45 0.88 5.04
CA SER A 87 -10.69 1.89 5.77
C SER A 87 -11.64 2.79 6.60
N ASP A 88 -11.10 3.54 7.55
CA ASP A 88 -11.85 4.40 8.47
C ASP A 88 -12.27 5.72 7.79
N PRO A 89 -13.58 5.94 7.51
CA PRO A 89 -14.06 7.15 6.87
C PRO A 89 -14.09 8.37 7.82
N SER A 90 -14.08 8.17 9.14
CA SER A 90 -14.23 9.24 10.12
C SER A 90 -13.09 10.26 10.08
N ARG A 91 -11.93 9.82 9.60
CA ARG A 91 -10.73 10.65 9.48
C ARG A 91 -10.89 11.79 8.47
N ILE A 92 -11.79 11.66 7.48
CA ILE A 92 -12.12 12.75 6.55
C ILE A 92 -12.71 13.95 7.30
N ASP A 93 -13.55 13.71 8.31
CA ASP A 93 -14.15 14.77 9.12
C ASP A 93 -13.13 15.39 10.08
N MET A 94 -12.22 14.58 10.64
CA MET A 94 -11.19 15.06 11.56
C MET A 94 -10.18 16.01 10.90
N ILE A 95 -9.87 15.78 9.61
CA ILE A 95 -8.99 16.67 8.85
C ILE A 95 -9.60 18.08 8.76
N ASN A 96 -10.93 18.21 8.72
CA ASN A 96 -11.60 19.51 8.69
C ASN A 96 -11.46 20.32 10.00
N LEU A 97 -11.24 19.64 11.14
CA LEU A 97 -11.25 20.27 12.47
C LEU A 97 -9.89 20.85 12.87
N THR A 98 -8.81 20.40 12.24
CA THR A 98 -7.44 20.68 12.69
C THR A 98 -6.79 21.85 11.95
N ASN A 99 -7.35 22.29 10.82
CA ASN A 99 -6.77 23.36 10.02
C ASN A 99 -7.86 24.19 9.31
N PRO A 100 -7.90 25.52 9.47
CA PRO A 100 -8.78 26.40 8.69
C PRO A 100 -8.39 26.51 7.20
N ALA A 101 -7.39 25.73 6.79
CA ALA A 101 -6.87 25.66 5.43
C ALA A 101 -7.79 24.92 4.45
N PRO A 102 -7.57 25.08 3.13
CA PRO A 102 -8.19 24.21 2.15
C PRO A 102 -7.63 22.79 2.29
N ASN A 103 -8.45 21.91 2.84
CA ASN A 103 -8.07 20.54 3.20
C ASN A 103 -8.18 19.55 2.01
N PHE A 104 -8.28 20.04 0.78
CA PHE A 104 -8.45 19.21 -0.42
C PHE A 104 -7.27 18.26 -0.63
N LEU A 105 -6.04 18.77 -0.45
CA LEU A 105 -4.82 17.97 -0.55
C LEU A 105 -4.75 16.90 0.53
N ASP A 106 -5.00 17.27 1.79
CA ASP A 106 -4.89 16.35 2.93
C ASP A 106 -5.90 15.21 2.83
N LYS A 107 -7.16 15.52 2.46
CA LYS A 107 -8.20 14.51 2.25
C LYS A 107 -7.84 13.57 1.10
N ALA A 108 -7.47 14.12 -0.06
CA ALA A 108 -7.11 13.32 -1.22
C ALA A 108 -5.86 12.46 -0.98
N GLY A 109 -4.85 13.02 -0.28
CA GLY A 109 -3.64 12.32 0.11
C GLY A 109 -3.91 11.21 1.11
N PHE A 110 -4.82 11.41 2.06
CA PHE A 110 -5.27 10.34 2.95
C PHE A 110 -5.93 9.20 2.17
N VAL A 111 -6.89 9.50 1.29
CA VAL A 111 -7.58 8.48 0.49
C VAL A 111 -6.60 7.74 -0.43
N TYR A 112 -5.65 8.45 -1.05
CA TYR A 112 -4.59 7.84 -1.85
C TYR A 112 -3.74 6.87 -1.03
N LYS A 113 -3.28 7.28 0.16
CA LYS A 113 -2.45 6.46 1.05
C LYS A 113 -3.19 5.21 1.51
N GLU A 114 -4.47 5.32 1.87
CA GLU A 114 -5.31 4.17 2.23
C GLU A 114 -5.56 3.23 1.04
N THR A 115 -5.76 3.78 -0.16
CA THR A 115 -5.91 3.00 -1.40
C THR A 115 -4.65 2.20 -1.67
N MET A 116 -3.50 2.86 -1.70
CA MET A 116 -2.20 2.21 -1.94
C MET A 116 -1.89 1.19 -0.86
N GLY A 117 -2.11 1.53 0.42
CA GLY A 117 -1.93 0.61 1.53
C GLY A 117 -2.77 -0.65 1.40
N THR A 118 -4.02 -0.53 0.95
CA THR A 118 -4.91 -1.67 0.70
C THR A 118 -4.43 -2.52 -0.47
N VAL A 119 -4.03 -1.90 -1.59
CA VAL A 119 -3.48 -2.59 -2.76
C VAL A 119 -2.23 -3.41 -2.38
N TYR A 120 -1.26 -2.80 -1.69
CA TYR A 120 -0.06 -3.49 -1.22
C TYR A 120 -0.39 -4.59 -0.20
N ALA A 121 -1.31 -4.35 0.74
CA ALA A 121 -1.73 -5.36 1.71
C ALA A 121 -2.33 -6.60 1.02
N CYS A 122 -3.18 -6.39 0.01
CA CYS A 122 -3.74 -7.48 -0.78
C CYS A 122 -2.68 -8.22 -1.61
N ALA A 123 -1.71 -7.51 -2.19
CA ALA A 123 -0.59 -8.12 -2.91
C ALA A 123 0.29 -8.98 -1.98
N VAL A 124 0.57 -8.48 -0.77
CA VAL A 124 1.32 -9.22 0.26
C VAL A 124 0.56 -10.48 0.65
N LEU A 125 -0.73 -10.39 0.97
CA LEU A 125 -1.52 -11.57 1.35
C LEU A 125 -1.56 -12.64 0.24
N ASN A 126 -1.81 -12.23 -1.00
CA ASN A 126 -1.81 -13.14 -2.15
C ASN A 126 -0.42 -13.78 -2.36
N ALA A 127 0.67 -13.01 -2.27
CA ALA A 127 2.03 -13.53 -2.37
C ALA A 127 2.33 -14.54 -1.26
N LYS A 128 1.93 -14.27 -0.01
CA LYS A 128 2.12 -15.22 1.11
C LYS A 128 1.43 -16.55 0.85
N VAL A 129 0.17 -16.53 0.41
CA VAL A 129 -0.60 -17.75 0.09
C VAL A 129 0.08 -18.54 -1.03
N LYS A 130 0.54 -17.86 -2.08
CA LYS A 130 1.23 -18.47 -3.20
C LYS A 130 2.58 -19.09 -2.84
N ILE A 131 3.39 -18.38 -2.05
CA ILE A 131 4.68 -18.87 -1.57
C ILE A 131 4.49 -20.13 -0.72
N ILE A 132 3.54 -20.09 0.23
CA ILE A 132 3.23 -21.26 1.07
C ILE A 132 2.77 -22.44 0.21
N LYS A 133 1.92 -22.20 -0.81
CA LYS A 133 1.50 -23.24 -1.74
C LYS A 133 2.70 -23.85 -2.50
N SER A 134 3.57 -23.01 -3.05
CA SER A 134 4.78 -23.48 -3.76
C SER A 134 5.68 -24.32 -2.86
N LEU A 135 5.82 -23.95 -1.58
CA LEU A 135 6.55 -24.74 -0.59
C LEU A 135 5.89 -26.11 -0.33
N LEU A 136 4.56 -26.15 -0.20
CA LEU A 136 3.80 -27.39 0.01
C LEU A 136 3.89 -28.34 -1.20
N ASP A 137 3.92 -27.80 -2.43
CA ASP A 137 3.91 -28.57 -3.66
C ASP A 137 5.32 -29.08 -4.05
N ASN A 138 6.36 -28.26 -3.84
CA ASN A 138 7.71 -28.53 -4.36
C ASN A 138 8.70 -29.08 -3.32
N VAL A 139 8.45 -28.90 -2.02
CA VAL A 139 9.31 -29.45 -0.97
C VAL A 139 8.70 -30.79 -0.55
N THR A 140 9.49 -31.87 -0.57
CA THR A 140 9.11 -33.17 0.01
C THR A 140 9.03 -33.04 1.53
N ILE A 141 7.94 -32.45 2.02
CA ILE A 141 7.63 -32.33 3.45
C ILE A 141 6.99 -33.65 3.87
N ALA A 142 7.82 -34.67 4.07
CA ALA A 142 7.39 -35.99 4.51
C ALA A 142 6.66 -35.89 5.86
N LYS A 143 5.36 -36.24 5.91
CA LYS A 143 4.48 -36.39 7.10
C LYS A 143 4.93 -35.62 8.36
N SER A 144 5.23 -34.34 8.20
CA SER A 144 5.84 -33.51 9.25
C SER A 144 4.81 -32.53 9.80
N ASN A 145 4.93 -32.20 11.09
CA ASN A 145 4.19 -31.11 11.75
C ASN A 145 4.30 -29.79 10.95
N ILE A 146 5.38 -29.61 10.20
CA ILE A 146 5.61 -28.50 9.26
C ILE A 146 4.49 -28.39 8.22
N LYS A 147 4.07 -29.51 7.61
CA LYS A 147 3.03 -29.50 6.57
C LYS A 147 1.70 -28.98 7.14
N GLN A 148 1.33 -29.48 8.33
CA GLN A 148 0.12 -29.05 9.02
C GLN A 148 0.19 -27.57 9.43
N GLY A 149 1.35 -27.11 9.90
CA GLY A 149 1.59 -25.70 10.23
C GLY A 149 1.40 -24.77 9.03
N LEU A 150 2.01 -25.12 7.89
CA LEU A 150 1.88 -24.38 6.63
C LEU A 150 0.44 -24.37 6.09
N GLU A 151 -0.26 -25.51 6.11
CA GLU A 151 -1.67 -25.59 5.70
C GLU A 151 -2.56 -24.71 6.58
N LYS A 152 -2.34 -24.72 7.90
CA LYS A 152 -3.07 -23.86 8.85
C LYS A 152 -2.82 -22.38 8.55
N GLN A 153 -1.57 -21.99 8.33
CA GLN A 153 -1.19 -20.61 8.01
C GLN A 153 -1.81 -20.16 6.67
N ARG A 154 -1.74 -20.99 5.62
CA ARG A 154 -2.38 -20.73 4.33
C ARG A 154 -3.88 -20.51 4.48
N ASN A 155 -4.57 -21.37 5.23
CA ASN A 155 -6.01 -21.26 5.45
C ASN A 155 -6.38 -19.99 6.22
N MET A 156 -5.56 -19.58 7.20
CA MET A 156 -5.73 -18.30 7.90
C MET A 156 -5.56 -17.11 6.96
N LEU A 157 -4.52 -17.11 6.12
CA LEU A 157 -4.26 -16.04 5.15
C LEU A 157 -5.36 -15.96 4.08
N THR A 158 -5.87 -17.10 3.62
CA THR A 158 -6.99 -17.15 2.67
C THR A 158 -8.24 -16.50 3.26
N LYS A 159 -8.56 -16.80 4.52
CA LYS A 159 -9.65 -16.12 5.24
C LYS A 159 -9.40 -14.62 5.39
N GLN A 160 -8.15 -14.18 5.57
CA GLN A 160 -7.82 -12.76 5.61
C GLN A 160 -8.01 -12.07 4.26
N ILE A 161 -7.70 -12.74 3.14
CA ILE A 161 -7.98 -12.24 1.78
C ILE A 161 -9.48 -12.01 1.60
N ASP A 162 -10.30 -13.00 1.96
CA ASP A 162 -11.76 -12.89 1.87
C ASP A 162 -12.32 -11.78 2.77
N ASN A 163 -11.77 -11.66 3.99
CA ASN A 163 -12.19 -10.64 4.94
C ASN A 163 -11.74 -9.23 4.56
N LYS A 164 -10.64 -9.04 3.83
CA LYS A 164 -10.11 -7.73 3.45
C LYS A 164 -10.57 -7.21 2.08
N PHE A 165 -11.62 -7.79 1.48
CA PHE A 165 -12.10 -7.40 0.14
C PHE A 165 -11.01 -7.48 -0.95
N CYS A 166 -9.96 -8.25 -0.69
CA CYS A 166 -8.94 -8.54 -1.67
C CYS A 166 -9.54 -9.48 -2.72
N ARG A 167 -9.09 -9.32 -3.97
CA ARG A 167 -9.35 -10.32 -4.99
C ARG A 167 -8.40 -11.50 -4.77
N ASN A 168 -8.95 -12.70 -4.83
CA ASN A 168 -8.14 -13.91 -4.80
C ASN A 168 -7.57 -14.11 -6.20
N ILE A 169 -6.25 -13.98 -6.33
CA ILE A 169 -5.57 -14.20 -7.61
C ILE A 169 -5.42 -15.71 -7.75
N SER A 170 -6.23 -16.31 -8.64
CA SER A 170 -6.31 -17.77 -8.80
C SER A 170 -4.96 -18.43 -9.09
N GLU A 171 -4.89 -19.71 -8.72
CA GLU A 171 -3.71 -20.58 -8.65
C GLU A 171 -2.96 -20.83 -9.97
N GLY A 172 -3.46 -20.33 -11.11
CA GLY A 172 -2.85 -20.52 -12.43
C GLY A 172 -1.89 -19.41 -12.87
N THR A 173 -1.74 -18.33 -12.11
CA THR A 173 -0.94 -17.19 -12.54
C THR A 173 0.51 -17.29 -12.03
N GLN A 174 1.49 -17.28 -12.95
CA GLN A 174 2.95 -17.39 -12.67
C GLN A 174 3.45 -16.31 -11.69
N GLU A 175 4.60 -16.46 -11.01
CA GLU A 175 5.16 -15.46 -10.06
C GLU A 175 5.22 -14.04 -10.63
N LEU A 176 5.52 -13.92 -11.92
CA LEU A 176 5.44 -12.67 -12.68
C LEU A 176 4.06 -11.98 -12.65
N SER A 177 2.98 -12.69 -12.33
CA SER A 177 1.62 -12.15 -12.33
C SER A 177 1.36 -11.18 -11.18
N ILE A 178 1.65 -11.53 -9.92
CA ILE A 178 1.24 -10.69 -8.78
C ILE A 178 2.03 -9.39 -8.78
N LYS A 179 3.35 -9.48 -9.04
CA LYS A 179 4.20 -8.29 -9.16
C LYS A 179 3.79 -7.40 -10.34
N LYS A 180 3.43 -7.98 -11.49
CA LYS A 180 2.90 -7.22 -12.64
C LYS A 180 1.55 -6.58 -12.30
N ILE A 181 0.62 -7.34 -11.73
CA ILE A 181 -0.69 -6.85 -11.32
C ILE A 181 -0.55 -5.70 -10.32
N LEU A 182 0.34 -5.84 -9.33
CA LEU A 182 0.64 -4.80 -8.37
C LEU A 182 1.21 -3.56 -9.06
N LEU A 183 2.17 -3.74 -9.98
CA LEU A 183 2.74 -2.63 -10.75
C LEU A 183 1.67 -1.91 -11.58
N ASP A 184 0.80 -2.65 -12.26
CA ASP A 184 -0.25 -2.08 -13.11
C ASP A 184 -1.27 -1.29 -12.25
N ASN A 185 -1.72 -1.88 -11.13
CA ASN A 185 -2.63 -1.22 -10.19
C ASN A 185 -2.00 0.05 -9.57
N THR A 186 -0.77 -0.04 -9.08
CA THR A 186 -0.10 1.08 -8.41
C THR A 186 0.26 2.19 -9.39
N THR A 187 0.69 1.86 -10.62
CA THR A 187 0.94 2.82 -11.69
C THR A 187 -0.33 3.61 -12.01
N TYR A 188 -1.47 2.93 -12.14
CA TYR A 188 -2.73 3.60 -12.39
C TYR A 188 -3.13 4.55 -11.26
N GLN A 189 -3.13 4.07 -10.00
CA GLN A 189 -3.53 4.90 -8.85
C GLN A 189 -2.59 6.10 -8.68
N TYR A 190 -1.29 5.90 -8.90
CA TYR A 190 -0.30 6.98 -8.93
C TYR A 190 -0.60 7.99 -10.05
N CYS A 191 -0.89 7.53 -11.27
CA CYS A 191 -1.21 8.39 -12.40
C CYS A 191 -2.46 9.24 -12.10
N ASN A 192 -3.55 8.61 -11.65
CA ASN A 192 -4.79 9.29 -11.28
C ASN A 192 -4.54 10.37 -10.21
N TYR A 193 -3.83 10.01 -9.13
CA TYR A 193 -3.54 10.95 -8.06
C TYR A 193 -2.63 12.09 -8.53
N ARG A 194 -1.62 11.81 -9.36
CA ARG A 194 -0.72 12.83 -9.91
C ARG A 194 -1.46 13.83 -10.79
N GLN A 195 -2.39 13.38 -11.63
CA GLN A 195 -3.25 14.28 -12.41
C GLN A 195 -4.11 15.17 -11.51
N TYR A 196 -4.63 14.61 -10.41
CA TYR A 196 -5.36 15.40 -9.43
C TYR A 196 -4.47 16.42 -8.70
N LEU A 197 -3.22 16.08 -8.37
CA LEU A 197 -2.27 17.03 -7.78
C LEU A 197 -1.94 18.20 -8.73
N TYR A 198 -1.85 17.94 -10.04
CA TYR A 198 -1.69 19.01 -11.03
C TYR A 198 -2.91 19.92 -11.10
N TYR A 199 -4.12 19.36 -10.98
CA TYR A 199 -5.33 20.16 -10.85
C TYR A 199 -5.31 21.05 -9.61
N LEU A 200 -4.92 20.50 -8.45
CA LEU A 200 -4.79 21.29 -7.22
C LEU A 200 -3.71 22.39 -7.35
N ASP A 201 -2.54 22.07 -7.89
CA ASP A 201 -1.43 23.02 -8.08
C ASP A 201 -1.81 24.17 -9.03
N TYR A 202 -2.60 23.88 -10.07
CA TYR A 202 -3.14 24.93 -10.91
C TYR A 202 -4.16 25.78 -10.15
N ALA A 203 -5.13 25.14 -9.49
CA ALA A 203 -6.21 25.84 -8.83
C ALA A 203 -5.71 26.75 -7.70
N SER A 204 -4.69 26.32 -6.96
CA SER A 204 -4.06 27.07 -5.89
C SER A 204 -3.23 28.28 -6.37
N ARG A 205 -2.97 28.40 -7.67
CA ARG A 205 -2.26 29.55 -8.27
C ARG A 205 -3.16 30.46 -9.08
N ASN A 206 -4.15 29.90 -9.78
CA ASN A 206 -4.94 30.61 -10.78
C ASN A 206 -6.40 30.81 -10.36
N ASN A 207 -6.92 30.01 -9.42
CA ASN A 207 -8.31 30.05 -8.95
C ASN A 207 -8.37 30.27 -7.44
N LEU A 208 -7.66 31.31 -6.96
CA LEU A 208 -7.47 31.56 -5.53
C LEU A 208 -8.79 31.67 -4.76
N ASP A 209 -9.80 32.33 -5.31
CA ASP A 209 -11.11 32.50 -4.65
C ASP A 209 -11.86 31.18 -4.43
N LEU A 210 -11.69 30.21 -5.34
CA LEU A 210 -12.29 28.89 -5.23
C LEU A 210 -11.47 27.99 -4.31
N TYR A 211 -10.14 28.03 -4.46
CA TYR A 211 -9.25 27.16 -3.68
C TYR A 211 -9.16 27.59 -2.22
N PHE A 212 -9.07 28.89 -1.95
CA PHE A 212 -8.92 29.47 -0.61
C PHE A 212 -10.23 30.03 -0.05
N LYS A 213 -11.38 29.63 -0.61
CA LYS A 213 -12.68 30.15 -0.23
C LYS A 213 -12.79 30.19 1.29
N SER A 214 -12.85 31.41 1.83
CA SER A 214 -12.91 31.66 3.27
C SER A 214 -14.07 30.87 3.85
N LYS A 215 -13.77 29.77 4.54
CA LYS A 215 -14.77 29.13 5.41
C LYS A 215 -15.05 30.15 6.50
N ASN A 216 -16.31 30.59 6.56
CA ASN A 216 -16.82 31.45 7.63
C ASN A 216 -16.28 30.96 8.97
N ILE A 217 -15.47 31.79 9.62
CA ILE A 217 -15.05 31.59 11.00
C ILE A 217 -16.34 31.56 11.81
N PRO A 218 -16.64 30.49 12.56
CA PRO A 218 -17.82 30.42 13.40
C PRO A 218 -17.56 31.28 14.63
N ASN A 219 -17.68 32.61 14.46
CA ASN A 219 -18.03 33.60 15.47
C ASN A 219 -18.01 35.01 14.86
N GLY A 220 -19.19 35.50 14.46
CA GLY A 220 -19.61 36.88 14.69
C GLY A 220 -18.89 38.04 14.01
N THR A 221 -17.90 37.82 13.14
CA THR A 221 -17.36 38.87 12.27
C THR A 221 -17.28 38.33 10.85
N THR A 222 -18.19 38.77 10.00
CA THR A 222 -18.00 38.80 8.55
C THR A 222 -16.83 39.73 8.26
N ASP A 223 -15.62 39.26 8.50
CA ASP A 223 -14.44 39.92 7.97
C ASP A 223 -13.76 38.95 7.02
N SER A 224 -14.00 39.21 5.74
CA SER A 224 -13.40 38.62 4.55
C SER A 224 -11.89 38.89 4.51
N SER A 225 -11.13 38.48 5.53
CA SER A 225 -9.79 39.04 5.78
C SER A 225 -8.61 38.10 5.61
N LEU A 226 -8.78 36.85 5.17
CA LEU A 226 -7.62 36.05 4.74
C LEU A 226 -6.93 36.63 3.50
N LEU A 227 -7.53 37.62 2.81
CA LEU A 227 -6.95 38.38 1.71
C LEU A 227 -6.67 39.86 2.07
N LYS A 228 -6.88 40.30 3.33
CA LYS A 228 -6.75 41.71 3.73
C LYS A 228 -5.36 42.08 4.25
N GLU A 229 -4.56 41.11 4.72
CA GLU A 229 -3.12 41.30 5.00
C GLU A 229 -2.28 40.73 3.86
N THR A 230 -1.87 41.58 2.92
CA THR A 230 -1.17 41.19 1.68
C THR A 230 0.04 40.28 1.90
N ASP A 231 0.81 40.46 2.97
CA ASP A 231 2.03 39.70 3.23
C ASP A 231 1.76 38.34 3.89
N GLY A 232 0.80 38.28 4.83
CA GLY A 232 0.39 37.04 5.49
C GLY A 232 -0.31 36.10 4.51
N THR A 233 -1.20 36.65 3.67
CA THR A 233 -1.88 35.93 2.59
C THR A 233 -0.89 35.36 1.58
N ALA A 234 0.07 36.18 1.10
CA ALA A 234 1.05 35.74 0.12
C ALA A 234 1.95 34.61 0.67
N THR A 235 2.37 34.72 1.93
CA THR A 235 3.16 33.68 2.62
C THR A 235 2.36 32.38 2.75
N TYR A 236 1.08 32.48 3.07
CA TYR A 236 0.19 31.34 3.21
C TYR A 236 -0.10 30.63 1.88
N ILE A 237 -0.38 31.38 0.80
CA ILE A 237 -0.54 30.84 -0.56
C ILE A 237 0.75 30.11 -0.98
N LYS A 238 1.91 30.73 -0.72
CA LYS A 238 3.22 30.12 -0.99
C LYS A 238 3.37 28.80 -0.24
N TYR A 239 3.02 28.75 1.05
CA TYR A 239 3.08 27.52 1.83
C TYR A 239 2.22 26.39 1.24
N GLN A 240 0.98 26.69 0.83
CA GLN A 240 0.09 25.68 0.24
C GLN A 240 0.59 25.17 -1.11
N ASN A 241 1.09 26.07 -1.97
CA ASN A 241 1.71 25.68 -3.24
C ASN A 241 2.93 24.77 -3.02
N GLU A 242 3.79 25.11 -2.06
CA GLU A 242 4.93 24.26 -1.68
C GLU A 242 4.48 22.94 -1.04
N HIS A 243 3.34 22.91 -0.35
CA HIS A 243 2.78 21.67 0.19
C HIS A 243 2.34 20.72 -0.93
N ILE A 244 1.64 21.22 -1.96
CA ILE A 244 1.26 20.42 -3.13
C ILE A 244 2.49 19.93 -3.90
N ARG A 245 3.46 20.82 -4.15
CA ARG A 245 4.73 20.46 -4.83
C ARG A 245 5.51 19.40 -4.07
N ARG A 246 5.59 19.52 -2.75
CA ARG A 246 6.23 18.50 -1.91
C ARG A 246 5.51 17.17 -2.00
N GLU A 247 4.17 17.15 -1.99
CA GLU A 247 3.43 15.89 -2.17
C GLU A 247 3.69 15.29 -3.56
N ILE A 248 3.71 16.08 -4.64
CA ILE A 248 4.04 15.60 -6.01
C ILE A 248 5.42 14.92 -6.03
N THR A 249 6.43 15.55 -5.45
CA THR A 249 7.79 14.99 -5.36
C THR A 249 7.80 13.74 -4.49
N HIS A 250 7.14 13.80 -3.33
CA HIS A 250 7.07 12.71 -2.38
C HIS A 250 6.45 11.44 -2.99
N VAL A 251 5.32 11.55 -3.70
CA VAL A 251 4.68 10.38 -4.32
C VAL A 251 5.53 9.81 -5.46
N LYS A 252 6.25 10.66 -6.20
CA LYS A 252 7.19 10.22 -7.24
C LYS A 252 8.36 9.42 -6.66
N GLU A 253 8.86 9.82 -5.49
CA GLU A 253 9.97 9.15 -4.82
C GLU A 253 9.55 7.85 -4.11
N ILE A 254 8.38 7.83 -3.47
CA ILE A 254 7.90 6.65 -2.73
C ILE A 254 7.45 5.53 -3.67
N PHE A 255 6.84 5.86 -4.81
CA PHE A 255 6.33 4.87 -5.75
C PHE A 255 7.35 3.75 -6.10
N PRO A 256 8.58 4.05 -6.56
CA PRO A 256 9.57 3.01 -6.83
C PRO A 256 10.07 2.32 -5.56
N GLN A 257 10.20 3.05 -4.44
CA GLN A 257 10.67 2.47 -3.17
C GLN A 257 9.70 1.40 -2.65
N ALA A 258 8.40 1.64 -2.74
CA ALA A 258 7.38 0.68 -2.32
C ALA A 258 7.40 -0.60 -3.17
N MET A 259 7.65 -0.48 -4.49
CA MET A 259 7.83 -1.64 -5.38
C MET A 259 9.11 -2.44 -5.10
N VAL A 260 10.20 -1.76 -4.75
CA VAL A 260 11.43 -2.42 -4.30
C VAL A 260 11.19 -3.16 -2.99
N ALA A 261 10.58 -2.50 -2.00
CA ALA A 261 10.25 -3.12 -0.72
C ALA A 261 9.37 -4.36 -0.89
N TYR A 262 8.38 -4.31 -1.78
CA TYR A 262 7.56 -5.48 -2.11
C TYR A 262 8.38 -6.62 -2.74
N THR A 263 9.28 -6.30 -3.67
CA THR A 263 10.14 -7.30 -4.32
C THR A 263 11.06 -7.99 -3.32
N GLU A 264 11.65 -7.23 -2.39
CA GLU A 264 12.50 -7.78 -1.33
C GLU A 264 11.69 -8.62 -0.34
N PHE A 265 10.48 -8.19 0.00
CA PHE A 265 9.54 -9.00 0.77
C PHE A 265 9.27 -10.35 0.08
N GLU A 266 8.89 -10.36 -1.20
CA GLU A 266 8.55 -11.57 -1.94
C GLU A 266 9.72 -12.56 -1.97
N ARG A 267 10.94 -12.06 -2.23
CA ARG A 267 12.17 -12.87 -2.26
C ARG A 267 12.53 -13.50 -0.92
N THR A 268 12.33 -12.77 0.18
CA THR A 268 12.80 -13.19 1.51
C THR A 268 11.78 -13.98 2.29
N TYR A 269 10.49 -13.87 1.96
CA TYR A 269 9.41 -14.47 2.74
C TYR A 269 9.47 -16.00 2.80
N ALA A 270 9.82 -16.68 1.71
CA ALA A 270 9.96 -18.14 1.70
C ALA A 270 11.03 -18.61 2.71
N SER A 271 12.20 -17.96 2.71
CA SER A 271 13.28 -18.25 3.65
C SER A 271 12.85 -17.98 5.10
N HIS A 272 12.12 -16.89 5.35
CA HIS A 272 11.60 -16.57 6.67
C HIS A 272 10.65 -17.67 7.19
N ILE A 273 9.71 -18.13 6.36
CA ILE A 273 8.80 -19.22 6.72
C ILE A 273 9.58 -20.49 7.07
N ILE A 274 10.54 -20.90 6.23
CA ILE A 274 11.33 -22.11 6.47
C ILE A 274 12.10 -22.01 7.80
N LEU A 275 12.72 -20.86 8.08
CA LEU A 275 13.45 -20.64 9.32
C LEU A 275 12.53 -20.67 10.55
N GLU A 276 11.36 -20.04 10.48
CA GLU A 276 10.36 -20.07 11.55
C GLU A 276 9.89 -21.50 11.86
N LEU A 277 9.70 -22.32 10.82
CA LEU A 277 9.32 -23.72 10.96
C LEU A 277 10.43 -24.59 11.56
N ILE A 278 11.68 -24.44 11.11
CA ILE A 278 12.83 -25.16 11.69
C ILE A 278 12.99 -24.82 13.17
N LEU A 279 12.82 -23.53 13.53
CA LEU A 279 12.89 -23.09 14.92
C LEU A 279 11.79 -23.73 15.77
N GLN A 280 10.56 -23.78 15.25
CA GLN A 280 9.43 -24.39 15.96
C GLN A 280 9.65 -25.90 16.17
N ASP A 281 10.10 -26.63 15.15
CA ASP A 281 10.43 -28.05 15.25
C ASP A 281 11.54 -28.30 16.28
N TYR A 282 12.55 -27.42 16.35
CA TYR A 282 13.60 -27.50 17.37
C TYR A 282 13.05 -27.28 18.78
N ILE A 283 12.16 -26.29 18.97
CA ILE A 283 11.52 -26.01 20.26
C ILE A 283 10.66 -27.20 20.70
N ASP A 284 9.88 -27.77 19.78
CA ASP A 284 9.00 -28.91 20.04
C ASP A 284 9.83 -30.16 20.40
N LEU A 285 10.88 -30.46 19.64
CA LEU A 285 11.82 -31.55 19.94
C LEU A 285 12.45 -31.37 21.33
N ARG A 286 12.90 -30.15 21.66
CA ARG A 286 13.47 -29.86 22.99
C ARG A 286 12.44 -30.04 24.10
N SER A 287 11.18 -29.67 23.87
CA SER A 287 10.09 -29.85 24.81
C SER A 287 9.79 -31.33 25.05
N THR A 288 9.67 -32.12 23.98
CA THR A 288 9.49 -33.58 24.06
C THR A 288 10.66 -34.26 24.76
N LEU A 289 11.90 -33.86 24.44
CA LEU A 289 13.08 -34.39 25.11
C LEU A 289 13.08 -34.09 26.62
N LYS A 290 12.70 -32.87 27.01
CA LYS A 290 12.51 -32.52 28.44
C LYS A 290 11.44 -33.40 29.09
N GLN A 291 10.31 -33.62 28.43
CA GLN A 291 9.23 -34.46 28.94
C GLN A 291 9.63 -35.93 29.07
N LEU A 292 10.52 -36.44 28.20
CA LEU A 292 11.05 -37.80 28.29
C LEU A 292 12.14 -37.94 29.36
N LEU A 293 13.02 -36.93 29.48
CA LEU A 293 14.12 -36.95 30.43
C LEU A 293 13.67 -36.71 31.87
N ASN A 294 12.58 -35.96 32.12
CA ASN A 294 12.09 -35.69 33.48
C ASN A 294 11.69 -36.98 34.23
N PRO A 295 10.87 -37.87 33.65
CA PRO A 295 10.53 -39.17 34.24
C PRO A 295 11.75 -40.07 34.39
N ILE A 296 12.65 -40.11 33.40
CA ILE A 296 13.89 -40.91 33.48
C ILE A 296 14.76 -40.42 34.64
N GLY A 297 14.93 -39.10 34.79
CA GLY A 297 15.65 -38.49 35.90
C GLY A 297 15.02 -38.82 37.26
N GLN A 298 13.68 -38.81 37.36
CA GLN A 298 12.97 -39.23 38.57
C GLN A 298 13.13 -40.72 38.87
N VAL A 299 13.13 -41.57 37.84
CA VAL A 299 13.36 -43.01 37.99
C VAL A 299 14.79 -43.27 38.45
N ILE A 300 15.80 -42.62 37.86
CA ILE A 300 17.20 -42.71 38.29
C ILE A 300 17.36 -42.24 39.73
N TYR A 301 16.76 -41.11 40.12
CA TYR A 301 16.77 -40.64 41.51
C TYR A 301 16.13 -41.63 42.48
N LYS A 302 15.01 -42.26 42.10
CA LYS A 302 14.36 -43.28 42.93
C LYS A 302 15.23 -44.54 43.06
N ILE A 303 15.85 -44.98 41.97
CA ILE A 303 16.75 -46.15 41.98
C ILE A 303 18.00 -45.87 42.82
N SER A 304 18.62 -44.69 42.71
CA SER A 304 19.78 -44.32 43.53
C SER A 304 19.41 -44.21 45.01
N ASN A 305 18.24 -43.66 45.34
CA ASN A 305 17.77 -43.59 46.73
C ASN A 305 17.44 -44.97 47.30
N CYS A 306 16.87 -45.89 46.51
CA CYS A 306 16.66 -47.29 46.92
C CYS A 306 17.97 -48.05 47.13
N GLN A 307 19.01 -47.80 46.33
CA GLN A 307 20.33 -48.39 46.54
C GLN A 307 21.07 -47.77 47.74
N SER A 308 20.81 -46.51 48.06
CA SER A 308 21.40 -45.83 49.22
C SER A 308 20.74 -46.21 50.56
N THR A 309 19.49 -46.66 50.57
CA THR A 309 18.76 -47.08 51.79
C THR A 309 18.86 -48.58 52.09
N GLY A 310 19.61 -49.33 51.27
CA GLY A 310 19.90 -50.76 51.46
C GLY A 310 21.25 -51.07 52.11
N LYS A 311 21.83 -50.12 52.87
CA LYS A 311 23.00 -50.36 53.74
C LYS A 311 22.67 -50.02 55.18
#